data_AF-A0A519CZR7-F1
#
_entry.id   AF-A0A519CZR7-F1
#
_cell.length_a   1.000
_cell.length_b   1.000
_cell.length_c   1.000
_cell.angle_alpha   90.00
_cell.angle_beta   90.00
_cell.angle_gamma   90.00
#
_symmetry.space_group_name_H-M   'P 1'
#
loop_
_entity.id
_entity.type
_entity.pdbx_description
1 polymer ?
#
loop_
_entity_poly.entity_id
_entity_poly.type
_entity_poly.pdbx_seq_one_letter_code
_entity_poly.pdbx_strand_id
1 'polypeptide(L)' 'MVTSTEKNHNKHLDVLHDYKIHLIKYITELEKMDRESEFLKKWNEEIILERKKEIQVIDKILKNMIRF' A
#
# COMPACT_ATOMS: atom_id res chain seq x y z
N MET A 1 3.48 -30.73 -7.95
CA MET A 1 2.35 -30.10 -8.66
C MET A 1 1.78 -29.04 -7.73
N VAL A 2 1.82 -27.77 -8.14
CA VAL A 2 1.25 -26.67 -7.34
C VAL A 2 -0.26 -26.79 -7.40
N THR A 3 -0.93 -26.85 -6.27
CA THR A 3 -2.39 -26.99 -6.23
C THR A 3 -3.06 -25.72 -6.75
N SER A 4 -4.28 -25.85 -7.30
CA SER A 4 -5.07 -24.69 -7.78
C SER A 4 -5.19 -23.60 -6.70
N THR A 5 -5.26 -24.02 -5.43
CA THR A 5 -5.32 -23.17 -4.24
C THR A 5 -4.04 -22.37 -4.02
N GLU A 6 -2.86 -22.99 -4.09
CA GLU A 6 -1.56 -22.31 -3.95
C GLU A 6 -1.30 -21.31 -5.08
N LYS A 7 -1.73 -21.64 -6.32
CA LYS A 7 -1.62 -20.71 -7.46
C LYS A 7 -2.49 -19.47 -7.27
N ASN A 8 -3.70 -19.64 -6.74
CA ASN A 8 -4.59 -18.51 -6.43
C ASN A 8 -4.09 -17.69 -5.23
N HIS A 9 -3.50 -18.34 -4.22
CA HIS A 9 -2.89 -17.69 -3.06
C HIS A 9 -1.78 -16.70 -3.47
N ASN A 10 -0.87 -17.13 -4.33
CA ASN A 10 0.21 -16.28 -4.83
C ASN A 10 -0.31 -15.11 -5.68
N LYS A 11 -1.35 -15.34 -6.49
CA LYS A 11 -1.98 -14.26 -7.25
C LYS A 11 -2.58 -13.17 -6.37
N HIS A 12 -3.18 -13.54 -5.23
CA HIS A 12 -3.71 -12.56 -4.28
C HIS A 12 -2.60 -11.80 -3.55
N LEU A 13 -1.48 -12.45 -3.25
CA LEU A 13 -0.28 -11.81 -2.72
C LEU A 13 0.33 -10.80 -3.70
N ASP A 14 0.41 -11.16 -4.98
CA ASP A 14 0.90 -10.27 -6.03
C ASP A 14 0.01 -9.02 -6.16
N VAL A 15 -1.31 -9.19 -6.18
CA VAL A 15 -2.27 -8.06 -6.20
C VAL A 15 -2.11 -7.17 -4.97
N LEU A 16 -1.90 -7.76 -3.79
CA LEU A 16 -1.69 -7.00 -2.56
C LEU A 16 -0.36 -6.22 -2.60
N HIS A 17 0.67 -6.79 -3.21
CA HIS A 17 1.95 -6.13 -3.44
C HIS A 17 1.82 -4.95 -4.43
N ASP A 18 1.11 -5.14 -5.54
CA ASP A 18 0.83 -4.09 -6.51
C ASP A 18 0.01 -2.95 -5.89
N TYR A 19 -0.97 -3.30 -5.04
CA TYR A 19 -1.75 -2.31 -4.30
C TYR A 19 -0.88 -1.48 -3.34
N LYS A 20 0.06 -2.12 -2.63
CA LYS A 20 1.06 -1.42 -1.81
C LYS A 20 1.87 -0.42 -2.64
N ILE A 21 2.35 -0.83 -3.82
CA ILE A 21 3.11 0.05 -4.73
C ILE A 21 2.25 1.24 -5.15
N HIS A 22 0.97 1.01 -5.48
CA HIS A 22 0.03 2.07 -5.82
C HIS A 22 -0.15 3.08 -4.66
N LEU A 23 -0.33 2.61 -3.42
CA LEU A 23 -0.46 3.49 -2.24
C LEU A 23 0.79 4.35 -2.03
N ILE A 24 2.00 3.79 -2.23
CA ILE A 24 3.25 4.55 -2.14
C ILE A 24 3.28 5.66 -3.19
N LYS A 25 2.95 5.36 -4.45
CA LYS A 25 2.89 6.37 -5.52
C LYS A 25 1.87 7.46 -5.20
N TYR A 26 0.70 7.07 -4.70
CA TYR A 26 -0.35 8.01 -4.31
C TYR A 26 0.11 8.99 -3.23
N ILE A 27 0.77 8.49 -2.18
CA ILE A 27 1.35 9.36 -1.14
C ILE A 27 2.39 10.32 -1.74
N THR A 28 3.28 9.83 -2.61
CA THR A 28 4.30 10.69 -3.24
C THR A 28 3.69 11.83 -4.06
N GLU A 29 2.60 11.57 -4.78
CA GLU A 29 1.89 12.62 -5.53
C GLU A 29 1.21 13.63 -4.59
N LEU A 30 0.59 13.17 -3.49
CA LEU A 30 0.03 14.07 -2.48
C LEU A 30 1.12 14.95 -1.85
N GLU A 31 2.26 14.36 -1.47
CA GLU A 31 3.41 15.09 -0.91
C GLU A 31 4.05 16.07 -1.93
N LYS A 32 3.84 15.84 -3.23
CA LYS A 32 4.23 16.79 -4.29
C LYS A 32 3.25 17.96 -4.36
N MET A 33 1.95 17.71 -4.31
CA MET A 33 0.91 18.74 -4.26
C MET A 33 1.03 19.61 -2.99
N ASP A 34 1.41 19.01 -1.87
CA ASP A 34 1.63 19.69 -0.59
C ASP A 34 2.77 20.71 -0.65
N ARG A 35 3.77 20.49 -1.53
CA ARG A 35 4.86 21.44 -1.74
C ARG A 35 4.41 22.69 -2.50
N GLU A 36 3.35 22.56 -3.29
CA GLU A 36 2.82 23.65 -4.11
C GLU A 36 1.72 24.44 -3.38
N SER A 37 1.07 23.85 -2.36
CA SER A 37 0.00 24.52 -1.62
C SER A 37 -0.06 24.11 -0.14
N GLU A 38 0.07 25.10 0.74
CA GLU A 38 -0.03 24.95 2.19
C GLU A 38 -1.47 24.64 2.66
N PHE A 39 -2.47 24.99 1.84
CA PHE A 39 -3.87 24.62 2.07
C PHE A 39 -4.10 23.13 1.81
N LEU A 40 -3.56 22.61 0.70
CA LEU A 40 -3.66 21.19 0.36
C LEU A 40 -2.94 20.32 1.39
N LYS A 41 -1.82 20.80 1.92
CA LYS A 41 -1.08 20.10 2.98
C LYS A 41 -1.93 19.72 4.18
N LYS A 42 -2.76 20.63 4.70
CA LYS A 42 -3.66 20.33 5.83
C LYS A 42 -4.71 19.28 5.49
N TRP A 43 -5.22 19.29 4.26
CA TRP A 43 -6.19 18.30 3.79
C TRP A 43 -5.57 16.93 3.53
N ASN A 44 -4.35 16.92 3.00
CA ASN A 44 -3.64 15.71 2.65
C ASN A 44 -2.99 15.04 3.86
N GLU A 45 -2.75 15.76 4.96
CA GLU A 45 -2.09 15.23 6.16
C GLU A 45 -2.84 14.03 6.77
N GLU A 46 -4.16 14.14 6.90
CA GLU A 46 -5.02 13.04 7.40
C GLU A 46 -5.03 11.86 6.42
N ILE A 47 -5.17 12.15 5.12
CA ILE A 47 -5.19 11.14 4.05
C ILE A 47 -3.87 10.37 4.02
N ILE A 48 -2.73 11.06 4.03
CA ILE A 48 -1.40 10.46 4.04
C ILE A 48 -1.22 9.59 5.28
N LEU A 49 -1.69 10.04 6.45
CA LEU A 49 -1.62 9.26 7.69
C LEU A 49 -2.39 7.94 7.59
N GLU A 50 -3.61 7.97 7.05
CA GLU A 50 -4.40 6.76 6.83
C GLU A 50 -3.73 5.79 5.85
N ARG A 51 -3.24 6.31 4.71
CA ARG A 51 -2.58 5.46 3.70
C ARG A 51 -1.27 4.87 4.23
N LYS A 52 -0.53 5.59 5.07
CA LYS A 52 0.66 5.06 5.76
C LYS A 52 0.30 3.92 6.71
N LYS A 53 -0.80 4.01 7.47
CA LYS A 53 -1.30 2.91 8.32
C LYS A 53 -1.71 1.70 7.49
N GLU A 54 -2.37 1.93 6.36
CA GLU A 54 -2.80 0.87 5.43
C GLU A 54 -1.59 0.10 4.86
N ILE A 55 -0.55 0.81 4.42
CA ILE A 55 0.71 0.20 3.98
C ILE A 55 1.35 -0.65 5.09
N GLN A 56 1.34 -0.18 6.34
CA GLN A 56 1.87 -0.94 7.48
C GLN A 56 1.11 -2.25 7.71
N VAL A 57 -0.21 -2.24 7.56
CA VAL A 57 -1.03 -3.46 7.68
C VAL A 57 -0.71 -4.43 6.55
N ILE A 58 -0.63 -3.93 5.30
CA ILE A 58 -0.25 -4.74 4.14
C ILE A 58 1.14 -5.37 4.35
N ASP A 59 2.10 -4.60 4.84
CA ASP A 59 3.45 -5.11 5.13
C ASP A 59 3.47 -6.20 6.19
N LYS A 60 2.62 -6.10 7.23
CA LYS A 60 2.48 -7.17 8.22
C LYS A 60 1.90 -8.43 7.60
N ILE A 61 0.88 -8.30 6.75
CA ILE A 61 0.25 -9.43 6.04
C ILE A 61 1.28 -10.13 5.15
N LEU A 62 1.95 -9.38 4.26
CA LEU A 62 2.95 -9.93 3.34
C LEU A 62 4.11 -10.61 4.11
N LYS A 63 4.64 -9.98 5.18
CA LYS A 63 5.71 -10.59 5.99
C LYS A 63 5.29 -11.86 6.71
N ASN A 64 4.04 -11.93 7.18
CA ASN A 64 3.52 -13.11 7.85
C ASN A 64 3.24 -14.25 6.85
N MET A 65 2.85 -13.93 5.62
CA MET A 65 2.56 -14.93 4.59
C MET A 65 3.82 -15.50 3.92
N ILE A 66 4.91 -14.74 3.83
CA ILE A 66 6.21 -15.23 3.32
C ILE A 66 6.92 -16.15 4.35
N ARG A 67 6.48 -16.15 5.62
CA ARG A 67 7.07 -16.94 6.71
C ARG A 67 6.51 -18.36 6.87
N PHE A 68 5.57 -18.79 6.03
CA PHE A 68 5.03 -20.15 6.00
C PHE A 68 5.49 -20.90 4.76
#